data_AF-A0AA39FF43-F1
#
_entry.id   AF-A0AA39FF43-F1
#
_cell.length_a   1.000
_cell.length_b   1.000
_cell.length_c   1.000
_cell.angle_alpha   90.00
_cell.angle_beta   90.00
_cell.angle_gamma   90.00
#
_symmetry.space_group_name_H-M   'P 1'
#
loop_
_entity.id
_entity.type
_entity.pdbx_description
1 polymer ?
#
loop_
_entity_poly.entity_id
_entity_poly.type
_entity_poly.pdbx_seq_one_letter_code
_entity_poly.pdbx_strand_id
1 'polypeptide(L)' 'MLLTARLLAKKAKSKHILVLVESMVTGHHKNLVRERLADKMEFIGYDPLVGADVLFRERKKLRSIKNWKEKNPVI' A
#
# COMPACT_ATOMS: atom_id res chain seq x y z
N MET A 1 6.42 6.57 38.67
CA MET A 1 5.96 5.55 37.69
C MET A 1 6.43 5.93 36.27
N LEU A 2 7.72 5.79 35.96
CA LEU A 2 8.27 6.14 34.63
C LEU A 2 8.28 4.94 33.66
N LEU A 3 8.33 3.72 34.22
CA LEU A 3 8.37 2.46 33.48
C LEU A 3 7.06 2.17 32.76
N THR A 4 5.91 2.49 33.36
CA THR A 4 4.57 2.26 32.78
C THR A 4 4.36 3.08 31.50
N ALA A 5 4.78 4.34 31.48
CA ALA A 5 4.61 5.22 30.31
C ALA A 5 5.34 4.71 29.06
N ARG A 6 6.56 4.14 29.21
CA ARG A 6 7.31 3.55 28.08
C ARG A 6 6.72 2.23 27.59
N LEU A 7 6.18 1.41 28.50
CA LEU A 7 5.49 0.16 28.17
C LEU A 7 4.15 0.41 27.45
N LEU A 8 3.43 1.47 27.85
CA LEU A 8 2.16 1.86 27.23
C LEU A 8 2.32 2.77 26.00
N ALA A 9 3.51 3.33 25.76
CA ALA A 9 3.81 4.14 24.58
C ALA A 9 3.88 3.26 23.31
N LYS A 10 2.70 2.90 22.81
CA LYS A 10 2.55 2.15 21.57
C LYS A 10 3.12 2.98 20.42
N LYS A 11 4.19 2.49 19.77
CA LYS A 11 4.80 3.16 18.62
C LYS A 11 3.72 3.46 17.57
N ALA A 12 3.68 4.72 17.12
CA ALA A 12 2.74 5.16 16.11
C ALA A 12 2.88 4.30 14.84
N LYS A 13 1.75 3.87 14.27
CA LYS A 13 1.73 3.09 13.03
C LYS A 13 2.16 3.97 11.86
N SER A 14 2.77 3.36 10.84
CA SER A 14 3.16 4.07 9.62
C SER A 14 1.94 4.63 8.87
N LYS A 15 2.05 5.85 8.33
CA LYS A 15 0.99 6.47 7.51
C LYS A 15 0.76 5.73 6.19
N HIS A 16 1.83 5.23 5.57
CA HIS A 16 1.77 4.55 4.26
C HIS A 16 2.02 3.05 4.39
N ILE A 17 1.42 2.30 3.46
CA ILE A 17 1.58 0.85 3.34
C ILE A 17 1.81 0.47 1.87
N LEU A 18 2.64 -0.55 1.67
CA LEU A 18 2.83 -1.20 0.39
C LEU A 18 1.77 -2.29 0.23
N VAL A 19 1.08 -2.24 -0.89
CA VAL A 19 -0.01 -3.14 -1.23
C VAL A 19 0.30 -3.80 -2.56
N LEU A 20 -0.05 -5.07 -2.66
CA LEU A 20 -0.07 -5.81 -3.90
C LEU A 20 -1.46 -5.73 -4.49
N VAL A 21 -1.50 -5.25 -5.72
CA VAL A 21 -2.70 -5.08 -6.53
C VAL A 21 -2.64 -6.10 -7.66
N GLU A 22 -3.78 -6.69 -7.98
CA GLU A 22 -3.92 -7.77 -8.95
C GLU A 22 -4.88 -7.37 -10.05
N SER A 23 -4.53 -7.69 -11.30
CA SER A 23 -5.43 -7.59 -12.45
C SER A 23 -6.58 -8.58 -12.30
N MET A 24 -7.81 -8.12 -12.48
CA MET A 24 -9.00 -8.96 -12.36
C MET A 24 -9.08 -10.05 -13.44
N VAL A 25 -8.40 -9.87 -14.57
CA VAL A 25 -8.48 -10.79 -15.73
C VAL A 25 -7.39 -11.85 -15.68
N THR A 26 -6.12 -11.43 -15.50
CA THR A 26 -4.96 -12.34 -15.68
C THR A 26 -4.27 -12.71 -14.37
N GLY A 27 -4.55 -12.02 -13.29
CA GLY A 27 -3.79 -12.15 -12.05
C GLY A 27 -2.41 -11.45 -12.09
N HIS A 28 -2.14 -10.61 -13.08
CA HIS A 28 -0.90 -9.81 -13.11
C HIS A 28 -0.80 -8.92 -11.87
N HIS A 29 0.37 -8.93 -11.22
CA HIS A 29 0.59 -8.21 -9.97
C HIS A 29 1.38 -6.91 -10.14
N LYS A 30 0.95 -5.87 -9.42
CA LYS A 30 1.69 -4.60 -9.30
C LYS A 30 1.76 -4.18 -7.84
N ASN A 31 2.85 -3.51 -7.47
CA ASN A 31 3.04 -2.99 -6.13
C ASN A 31 2.74 -1.49 -6.11
N LEU A 32 1.85 -1.08 -5.22
CA LEU A 32 1.47 0.33 -5.07
C LEU A 32 1.50 0.74 -3.61
N VAL A 33 1.72 2.04 -3.41
CA VAL A 33 1.70 2.65 -2.08
C VAL A 33 0.37 3.36 -1.91
N ARG A 34 -0.31 3.06 -0.79
CA ARG A 34 -1.51 3.78 -0.38
C ARG A 34 -1.41 4.28 1.05
N GLU A 35 -2.28 5.21 1.38
CA GLU A 35 -2.49 5.65 2.75
C GLU A 35 -3.20 4.56 3.56
N ARG A 36 -2.80 4.39 4.82
CA ARG A 36 -3.31 3.34 5.70
C ARG A 36 -4.79 3.49 6.02
N LEU A 37 -5.26 4.73 6.15
CA LEU A 37 -6.65 5.05 6.51
C LEU A 37 -7.55 5.18 5.27
N ALA A 38 -6.98 5.13 4.06
CA ALA A 38 -7.75 5.13 2.83
C ALA A 38 -8.43 3.78 2.60
N ASP A 39 -9.52 3.82 1.82
CA ASP A 39 -10.23 2.65 1.34
C ASP A 39 -9.36 1.76 0.43
N LYS A 40 -9.88 0.56 0.13
CA LYS A 40 -9.21 -0.34 -0.80
C LYS A 40 -9.11 0.31 -2.17
N MET A 41 -7.94 0.19 -2.78
CA MET A 41 -7.68 0.82 -4.07
C MET A 41 -8.20 -0.06 -5.22
N GLU A 42 -8.98 0.55 -6.10
CA GLU A 42 -9.37 0.01 -7.40
C GLU A 42 -9.08 1.06 -8.48
N PHE A 43 -8.44 0.64 -9.57
CA PHE A 43 -8.15 1.54 -10.70
C PHE A 43 -8.07 0.76 -12.00
N ILE A 44 -8.25 1.47 -13.11
CA ILE A 44 -8.04 0.92 -14.45
C ILE A 44 -6.58 1.16 -14.84
N GLY A 45 -5.91 0.12 -15.33
CA GLY A 45 -4.56 0.28 -15.85
C GLY A 45 -4.20 -0.81 -16.85
N TYR A 46 -3.13 -0.55 -17.59
CA TYR A 46 -2.70 -1.44 -18.66
C TYR A 46 -2.20 -2.79 -18.12
N ASP A 47 -2.77 -3.87 -18.65
CA ASP A 47 -2.32 -5.24 -18.41
C ASP A 47 -1.53 -5.74 -19.64
N PRO A 48 -0.20 -5.98 -19.51
CA PRO A 48 0.62 -6.40 -20.64
C PRO A 48 0.27 -7.79 -21.17
N LEU A 49 -0.40 -8.64 -20.37
CA LEU A 49 -0.81 -9.97 -20.79
C LEU A 49 -2.08 -9.94 -21.66
N VAL A 50 -2.97 -8.98 -21.42
CA VAL A 50 -4.19 -8.79 -22.21
C VAL A 50 -3.93 -7.87 -23.40
N GLY A 51 -2.97 -6.94 -23.27
CA GLY A 51 -2.76 -5.88 -24.24
C GLY A 51 -3.83 -4.78 -24.17
N ALA A 52 -4.53 -4.66 -23.05
CA ALA A 52 -5.62 -3.72 -22.86
C ALA A 52 -5.64 -3.17 -21.43
N ASP A 53 -6.41 -2.10 -21.22
CA ASP A 53 -6.67 -1.55 -19.90
C ASP A 53 -7.70 -2.41 -19.15
N VAL A 54 -7.32 -2.84 -17.95
CA VAL A 54 -8.08 -3.76 -17.11
C VAL A 54 -8.23 -3.19 -15.71
N LEU A 55 -9.28 -3.62 -15.00
CA LEU A 55 -9.48 -3.30 -13.59
C LEU A 55 -8.45 -4.02 -12.71
N PHE A 56 -7.73 -3.25 -11.91
CA PHE A 56 -6.83 -3.69 -10.88
C PHE A 56 -7.46 -3.52 -9.51
N ARG A 57 -7.36 -4.54 -8.65
CA ARG A 57 -7.90 -4.54 -7.28
C ARG A 57 -6.85 -4.86 -6.23
N GLU A 58 -6.92 -4.18 -5.09
CA GLU A 58 -6.08 -4.49 -3.94
C GLU A 58 -6.33 -5.91 -3.42
N ARG A 59 -5.28 -6.75 -3.46
CA ARG A 59 -5.34 -8.14 -3.00
C ARG A 59 -4.87 -8.28 -1.57
N LYS A 60 -3.65 -7.80 -1.27
CA LYS A 60 -3.05 -7.94 0.06
C LYS A 60 -2.07 -6.82 0.39
N LYS A 61 -2.00 -6.49 1.67
CA LYS A 61 -0.93 -5.65 2.23
C LYS A 61 0.36 -6.46 2.30
N LEU A 62 1.45 -5.92 1.76
CA LEU A 62 2.79 -6.50 1.84
C LEU A 62 3.53 -6.02 3.09
N ARG A 63 3.71 -4.71 3.25
CA ARG A 63 4.48 -4.15 4.38
C ARG A 63 4.08 -2.73 4.74
N SER A 64 4.40 -2.33 5.97
CA SER A 64 4.37 -0.92 6.40
C SER A 64 5.62 -0.19 5.96
N ILE A 65 5.46 1.00 5.35
CA ILE A 65 6.59 1.83 4.94
C ILE A 65 6.72 3.02 5.90
N LYS A 66 7.86 3.17 6.54
CA LYS A 66 8.21 4.39 7.30
C LYS A 66 8.83 5.42 6.37
N ASN A 67 8.50 6.69 6.57
CA ASN A 67 9.13 7.83 5.91
C ASN A 67 9.08 7.77 4.36
N TRP A 68 7.96 7.31 3.79
CA TRP A 68 7.82 7.21 2.32
C TRP A 68 8.04 8.53 1.60
N LYS A 69 7.42 9.62 2.09
CA LYS A 69 7.54 10.96 1.48
C LYS A 69 8.98 11.50 1.49
N GLU A 70 9.76 11.19 2.52
CA GLU A 70 11.17 11.61 2.60
C GLU A 70 12.03 10.94 1.52
N LYS A 71 11.67 9.72 1.11
CA LYS A 71 12.44 8.94 0.12
C LYS A 71 12.05 9.21 -1.32
N ASN A 72 10.83 9.70 -1.56
CA ASN A 72 10.31 10.05 -2.88
C ASN A 72 9.65 11.45 -2.83
N PRO A 73 10.45 12.53 -2.86
CA PRO A 73 9.95 13.89 -2.68
C PRO A 73 9.28 14.48 -3.94
N VAL A 74 9.29 13.78 -5.07
CA VAL A 74 8.97 14.31 -6.41
C VAL A 74 7.62 13.79 -6.95
N ILE A 75 6.75 13.26 -6.09
CA ILE A 75 5.37 12.84 -6.45
C ILE A 75 4.37 13.53 -5.53
#